data_AF-K3YIZ4-F1
#
_entry.id   AF-K3YIZ4-F1
#
_cell.length_a   1.000
_cell.length_b   1.000
_cell.length_c   1.000
_cell.angle_alpha   90.00
_cell.angle_beta   90.00
_cell.angle_gamma   90.00
#
_symmetry.space_group_name_H-M   'P 1'
#
loop_
_entity.id
_entity.type
_entity.pdbx_description
1 polymer ?
#
loop_
_entity_poly.entity_id
_entity_poly.type
_entity_poly.pdbx_seq_one_letter_code
_entity_poly.pdbx_strand_id
1 'polypeptide(L)'
;MNALRAAALRRSAPHWSTAAASFFSPPFRRCRCRRAPAPAATTRTPRSRAGAKARAKLLLEAEPRDPWLASLSLLPADDSSGAGAAPNGWAIGVDPDTGGAIAVLSPDGSSQVFDNPLVHIVVSKVIRKRLDTKSIIQLLHGLDAPPGTTAYIEKSSPFPTDGKLGWWSTGFSYGLWIASLVSLGFSVVPVASQTWKAYFGLSRSESPKDDSRQAASILFPDKALSLKLKKHHGRAEALLLAAYGKGLVLPQLDIDVDC
;
A
#
# COMPACT_ATOMS: atom_id res chain seq x y z
N MET A 1 -20.08 9.35 65.43
CA MET A 1 -20.89 8.54 64.49
C MET A 1 -21.43 9.45 63.41
N ASN A 2 -20.87 9.41 62.20
CA ASN A 2 -21.56 9.68 60.93
C ASN A 2 -20.56 9.52 59.78
N ALA A 3 -20.75 8.45 59.00
CA ALA A 3 -19.93 8.06 57.88
C ALA A 3 -20.35 8.84 56.63
N LEU A 4 -19.45 9.62 56.04
CA LEU A 4 -19.63 10.19 54.71
C LEU A 4 -19.09 9.20 53.68
N ARG A 5 -20.01 8.70 52.86
CA ARG A 5 -19.82 7.68 51.83
C ARG A 5 -18.98 8.22 50.68
N ALA A 6 -17.95 7.46 50.30
CA ALA A 6 -17.21 7.63 49.05
C ALA A 6 -18.11 7.27 47.85
N ALA A 7 -18.34 8.22 46.96
CA ALA A 7 -19.02 7.99 45.69
C ALA A 7 -18.04 7.34 44.69
N ALA A 8 -18.22 6.04 44.45
CA ALA A 8 -17.49 5.32 43.41
C ALA A 8 -17.98 5.76 42.02
N LEU A 9 -17.09 6.36 41.23
CA LEU A 9 -17.28 6.62 39.80
C LEU A 9 -17.51 5.28 39.07
N ARG A 10 -18.75 5.07 38.59
CA ARG A 10 -19.09 3.95 37.70
C ARG A 10 -18.32 4.11 36.39
N ARG A 11 -17.41 3.17 36.12
CA ARG A 11 -16.85 2.98 34.78
C ARG A 11 -17.95 2.45 33.88
N SER A 12 -18.43 3.28 32.95
CA SER A 12 -19.33 2.84 31.88
C SER A 12 -18.60 1.83 30.99
N ALA A 13 -19.09 0.60 30.97
CA ALA A 13 -18.61 -0.43 30.05
C ALA A 13 -18.98 -0.03 28.61
N PRO A 14 -18.13 -0.34 27.61
CA PRO A 14 -18.48 -0.15 26.21
C PRO A 14 -19.69 -1.04 25.86
N HIS A 15 -20.72 -0.42 25.31
CA HIS A 15 -21.96 -1.04 24.85
C HIS A 15 -21.73 -1.87 23.57
N TRP A 16 -20.87 -2.88 23.60
CA TRP A 16 -20.94 -3.91 22.56
C TRP A 16 -22.17 -4.77 22.85
N SER A 17 -23.25 -4.52 22.11
CA SER A 17 -24.42 -5.39 22.14
C SER A 17 -23.96 -6.78 21.71
N THR A 18 -24.19 -7.77 22.57
CA THR A 18 -23.93 -9.20 22.32
C THR A 18 -24.65 -9.72 21.06
N ALA A 19 -25.55 -8.92 20.46
CA ALA A 19 -26.24 -9.19 19.20
C ALA A 19 -25.36 -9.13 17.93
N ALA A 20 -24.15 -8.54 17.98
CA ALA A 20 -23.25 -8.51 16.81
C ALA A 20 -22.45 -9.82 16.63
N ALA A 21 -22.40 -10.69 17.65
CA ALA A 21 -21.70 -11.98 17.59
C ALA A 21 -22.49 -13.07 16.85
N SER A 22 -23.76 -12.82 16.51
CA SER A 22 -24.66 -13.80 15.88
C SER A 22 -24.70 -13.77 14.34
N PHE A 23 -23.85 -12.97 13.67
CA PHE A 23 -23.78 -12.97 12.20
C PHE A 23 -23.01 -14.13 11.57
N PHE A 24 -22.49 -15.06 12.38
CA PHE A 24 -21.80 -16.27 11.90
C PHE A 24 -22.29 -17.53 12.63
N SER A 25 -23.55 -17.93 12.39
CA SER A 25 -24.03 -19.33 12.40
C SER A 25 -25.54 -19.36 12.15
N PRO A 26 -26.03 -19.68 10.93
CA PRO A 26 -27.44 -19.94 10.75
C PRO A 26 -27.84 -21.21 11.52
N PRO A 27 -29.02 -21.25 12.19
CA PRO A 27 -29.51 -22.46 12.82
C PRO A 27 -29.80 -23.50 11.74
N PHE A 28 -29.12 -24.64 11.79
CA PHE A 28 -29.43 -25.79 10.94
C PHE A 28 -30.84 -26.31 11.28
N ARG A 29 -31.86 -25.80 10.59
CA ARG A 29 -33.17 -26.46 10.51
C ARG A 29 -32.97 -27.74 9.71
N ARG A 30 -33.11 -28.91 10.36
CA ARG A 30 -33.22 -30.20 9.67
C ARG A 30 -34.56 -30.25 8.91
N CYS A 31 -34.60 -29.62 7.74
CA CYS A 31 -35.64 -29.92 6.76
C CYS A 31 -35.30 -31.30 6.19
N ARG A 32 -36.13 -32.32 6.44
CA ARG A 32 -36.06 -33.60 5.70
C ARG A 32 -36.59 -33.35 4.28
N CYS A 33 -35.79 -32.68 3.45
CA CYS A 33 -35.96 -32.74 2.01
C CYS A 33 -35.54 -34.15 1.59
N ARG A 34 -36.43 -34.89 0.91
CA ARG A 34 -36.04 -36.12 0.21
C ARG A 34 -34.87 -35.76 -0.71
N ARG A 35 -33.70 -36.35 -0.48
CA ARG A 35 -32.52 -36.20 -1.36
C ARG A 35 -32.91 -36.75 -2.73
N ALA A 36 -33.13 -35.86 -3.69
CA ALA A 36 -32.90 -36.23 -5.07
C ALA A 36 -31.41 -36.63 -5.21
N PRO A 37 -31.07 -37.68 -5.98
CA PRO A 37 -29.68 -38.02 -6.22
C PRO A 37 -28.96 -36.79 -6.78
N ALA A 38 -27.82 -36.45 -6.18
CA ALA A 38 -26.97 -35.39 -6.72
C ALA A 38 -26.62 -35.76 -8.17
N PRO A 39 -26.68 -34.81 -9.14
CA PRO A 39 -26.13 -35.09 -10.46
C PRO A 39 -24.68 -35.52 -10.27
N ALA A 40 -24.29 -36.61 -10.95
CA ALA A 40 -22.93 -37.12 -10.91
C ALA A 40 -21.96 -35.95 -11.10
N ALA A 41 -21.03 -35.77 -10.16
CA ALA A 41 -20.03 -34.72 -10.25
C ALA A 41 -19.25 -34.93 -11.55
N THR A 42 -19.58 -34.16 -12.59
CA THR A 42 -18.74 -34.06 -13.78
C THR A 42 -17.37 -33.64 -13.29
N THR A 43 -16.41 -34.55 -13.40
CA THR A 43 -15.00 -34.29 -13.15
C THR A 43 -14.63 -33.05 -13.95
N ARG A 44 -14.46 -31.90 -13.28
CA ARG A 44 -13.91 -30.69 -13.92
C ARG A 44 -12.52 -31.06 -14.41
N THR A 45 -12.39 -31.31 -15.71
CA THR A 45 -11.09 -31.48 -16.35
C THR A 45 -10.22 -30.28 -15.99
N PRO A 46 -9.01 -30.47 -15.46
CA PRO A 46 -8.11 -29.37 -15.16
C PRO A 46 -7.89 -28.57 -16.45
N ARG A 47 -8.11 -27.24 -16.40
CA ARG A 47 -7.86 -26.36 -17.54
C ARG A 47 -6.41 -26.57 -18.00
N SER A 48 -6.24 -27.00 -19.26
CA SER A 48 -4.91 -27.25 -19.81
C SER A 48 -4.10 -25.94 -19.83
N ARG A 49 -2.79 -26.03 -19.54
CA ARG A 49 -1.88 -24.87 -19.65
C ARG A 49 -1.92 -24.23 -21.05
N ALA A 50 -2.19 -25.01 -22.09
CA ALA A 50 -2.35 -24.54 -23.46
C ALA A 50 -3.59 -23.63 -23.62
N GLY A 51 -4.75 -24.03 -23.05
CA GLY A 51 -5.96 -23.21 -23.07
C GLY A 51 -5.83 -21.89 -22.30
N ALA A 52 -5.09 -21.90 -21.19
CA ALA A 52 -4.76 -20.68 -20.45
C ALA A 52 -3.86 -19.72 -21.26
N LYS A 53 -2.85 -20.26 -21.97
CA LYS A 53 -1.95 -19.46 -22.84
C LYS A 53 -2.67 -18.86 -24.05
N ALA A 54 -3.53 -19.63 -24.72
CA ALA A 54 -4.32 -19.13 -25.85
C ALA A 54 -5.27 -17.99 -25.43
N ARG A 55 -5.91 -18.12 -24.26
CA ARG A 55 -6.77 -17.06 -23.71
C ARG A 55 -5.98 -15.82 -23.29
N ALA A 56 -4.78 -15.98 -22.76
CA ALA A 56 -3.89 -14.86 -22.43
C ALA A 56 -3.50 -14.08 -23.69
N LYS A 57 -3.16 -14.78 -24.78
CA LYS A 57 -2.85 -14.17 -26.09
C LYS A 57 -4.02 -13.35 -26.63
N LEU A 58 -5.24 -13.90 -26.60
CA LEU A 58 -6.45 -13.20 -27.00
C LEU A 58 -6.72 -11.93 -26.16
N LEU A 59 -6.49 -11.98 -24.84
CA LEU A 59 -6.64 -10.80 -23.97
C LEU A 59 -5.62 -9.70 -24.29
N LEU A 60 -4.37 -10.08 -24.58
CA LEU A 60 -3.31 -9.16 -25.01
C LEU A 60 -3.58 -8.53 -26.37
N GLU A 61 -4.28 -9.23 -27.27
CA GLU A 61 -4.64 -8.75 -28.60
C GLU A 61 -5.93 -7.89 -28.59
N ALA A 62 -6.83 -8.09 -27.63
CA ALA A 62 -8.11 -7.39 -27.54
C ALA A 62 -8.04 -6.05 -26.79
N GLU A 63 -7.15 -5.93 -25.79
CA GLU A 63 -7.02 -4.73 -24.96
C GLU A 63 -5.60 -4.16 -25.13
N PRO A 64 -5.43 -2.97 -25.74
CA PRO A 64 -4.10 -2.36 -25.89
C PRO A 64 -3.47 -1.94 -24.54
N ARG A 65 -4.19 -2.07 -23.43
CA ARG A 65 -3.76 -1.66 -22.08
C ARG A 65 -3.89 -2.81 -21.09
N ASP A 66 -3.00 -2.83 -20.11
CA ASP A 66 -3.04 -3.81 -19.02
C ASP A 66 -4.33 -3.62 -18.19
N PRO A 67 -5.29 -4.58 -18.23
CA PRO A 67 -6.56 -4.47 -17.52
C PRO A 67 -6.36 -4.35 -16.00
N TRP A 68 -5.25 -4.87 -15.48
CA TRP A 68 -4.92 -4.71 -14.07
C TRP A 68 -4.63 -3.25 -13.74
N LEU A 69 -3.75 -2.58 -14.51
CA LEU A 69 -3.45 -1.16 -14.28
C LEU A 69 -4.69 -0.28 -14.44
N ALA A 70 -5.57 -0.58 -15.40
CA ALA A 70 -6.84 0.14 -15.57
C ALA A 70 -7.75 0.02 -14.33
N SER A 71 -7.71 -1.11 -13.62
CA SER A 71 -8.50 -1.32 -12.38
C SER A 71 -7.97 -0.53 -11.17
N LEU A 72 -6.79 0.10 -11.28
CA LEU A 72 -6.13 0.83 -10.20
C LEU A 72 -6.42 2.33 -10.21
N SER A 73 -7.44 2.78 -10.94
CA SER A 73 -7.97 4.14 -10.89
C SER A 73 -9.49 4.12 -11.06
N LEU A 74 -10.16 5.08 -10.42
CA LEU A 74 -11.59 5.33 -10.66
C LEU A 74 -11.81 6.25 -11.87
N LEU A 75 -10.75 6.90 -12.38
CA LEU A 75 -10.83 7.76 -13.55
C LEU A 75 -11.00 6.92 -14.82
N PRO A 76 -11.83 7.37 -15.78
CA PRO A 76 -12.00 6.68 -17.03
C PRO A 76 -10.67 6.59 -17.79
N ALA A 77 -10.41 5.42 -18.38
CA ALA A 77 -9.19 5.20 -19.16
C ALA A 77 -9.13 6.08 -20.43
N ASP A 78 -10.25 6.69 -20.85
CA ASP A 78 -10.39 7.39 -22.13
C ASP A 78 -9.78 8.81 -22.15
N ASP A 79 -9.32 9.35 -21.02
CA ASP A 79 -8.56 10.63 -20.93
C ASP A 79 -7.09 10.49 -21.36
N SER A 80 -6.87 9.66 -22.36
CA SER A 80 -5.55 9.20 -22.81
C SER A 80 -5.28 9.54 -24.28
N SER A 81 -6.04 10.48 -24.83
CA SER A 81 -5.55 11.30 -25.93
C SER A 81 -4.53 12.32 -25.39
N GLY A 82 -3.32 11.83 -25.15
CA GLY A 82 -2.13 12.65 -24.96
C GLY A 82 -1.77 12.96 -23.51
N ALA A 83 -0.48 13.18 -23.31
CA ALA A 83 0.08 13.93 -22.20
C ALA A 83 -0.64 15.30 -22.05
N GLY A 84 -1.78 15.33 -21.38
CA GLY A 84 -2.72 16.46 -21.46
C GLY A 84 -3.60 16.74 -20.24
N ALA A 85 -3.80 15.78 -19.32
CA ALA A 85 -4.09 16.18 -17.95
C ALA A 85 -2.76 16.73 -17.41
N ALA A 86 -2.60 18.06 -17.47
CA ALA A 86 -1.42 18.71 -16.89
C ALA A 86 -1.21 18.07 -15.51
N PRO A 87 -0.02 17.52 -15.22
CA PRO A 87 0.23 16.98 -13.90
C PRO A 87 -0.21 18.07 -12.94
N ASN A 88 -1.14 17.77 -12.05
CA ASN A 88 -1.64 18.72 -11.07
C ASN A 88 -0.52 19.25 -10.15
N GLY A 89 0.73 18.84 -10.40
CA GLY A 89 1.97 19.14 -9.71
C GLY A 89 2.18 18.24 -8.49
N TRP A 90 1.16 17.45 -8.14
CA TRP A 90 1.16 16.55 -7.01
C TRP A 90 1.68 15.17 -7.41
N ALA A 91 2.41 14.55 -6.50
CA ALA A 91 2.79 13.14 -6.60
C ALA A 91 2.76 12.52 -5.21
N ILE A 92 2.26 11.29 -5.11
CA ILE A 92 2.29 10.51 -3.87
C ILE A 92 3.24 9.33 -4.06
N GLY A 93 4.07 9.04 -3.08
CA GLY A 93 4.94 7.86 -3.04
C GLY A 93 4.63 7.01 -1.82
N VAL A 94 4.49 5.70 -1.98
CA VAL A 94 4.10 4.77 -0.91
C VAL A 94 5.05 3.58 -0.84
N ASP A 95 5.75 3.45 0.28
CA ASP A 95 6.31 2.18 0.74
C ASP A 95 5.24 1.48 1.59
N PRO A 96 4.62 0.39 1.08
CA PRO A 96 3.45 -0.20 1.71
C PRO A 96 3.76 -1.04 2.96
N ASP A 97 5.03 -1.33 3.25
CA ASP A 97 5.39 -2.26 4.32
C ASP A 97 5.19 -1.68 5.72
N THR A 98 5.23 -2.54 6.74
CA THR A 98 5.03 -2.10 8.14
C THR A 98 6.10 -1.15 8.68
N GLY A 99 7.24 -1.05 8.01
CA GLY A 99 8.29 -0.05 8.29
C GLY A 99 8.34 1.08 7.27
N GLY A 100 7.36 1.11 6.35
CA GLY A 100 7.26 2.06 5.26
C GLY A 100 6.59 3.36 5.67
N ALA A 101 6.30 4.17 4.65
CA ALA A 101 5.74 5.50 4.78
C ALA A 101 4.93 5.89 3.54
N ILE A 102 4.19 6.97 3.67
CA ILE A 102 3.59 7.71 2.56
C ILE A 102 4.22 9.10 2.48
N ALA A 103 4.65 9.49 1.29
CA ALA A 103 5.16 10.82 0.97
C ALA A 103 4.23 11.53 -0.01
N VAL A 104 4.10 12.84 0.16
CA VAL A 104 3.32 13.72 -0.72
C VAL A 104 4.22 14.85 -1.16
N LEU A 105 4.31 15.05 -2.47
CA LEU A 105 5.01 16.17 -3.10
C LEU A 105 3.99 17.12 -3.66
N SER A 106 4.08 18.38 -3.29
CA SER A 106 3.20 19.45 -3.72
C SER A 106 3.75 20.15 -4.97
N PRO A 107 2.92 20.89 -5.73
CA PRO A 107 3.35 21.64 -6.91
C PRO A 107 4.36 22.74 -6.58
N ASP A 108 4.28 23.32 -5.39
CA ASP A 108 5.16 24.39 -4.89
C ASP A 108 6.56 23.91 -4.48
N GLY A 109 6.82 22.60 -4.58
CA GLY A 109 8.09 21.98 -4.20
C GLY A 109 8.15 21.54 -2.73
N SER A 110 7.12 21.82 -1.93
CA SER A 110 7.03 21.30 -0.57
C SER A 110 6.83 19.78 -0.57
N SER A 111 7.32 19.13 0.49
CA SER A 111 7.17 17.70 0.69
C SER A 111 6.63 17.41 2.09
N GLN A 112 5.88 16.33 2.23
CA GLN A 112 5.45 15.79 3.51
C GLN A 112 5.70 14.27 3.50
N VAL A 113 5.98 13.71 4.67
CA VAL A 113 6.17 12.26 4.81
C VAL A 113 5.64 11.80 6.16
N PHE A 114 4.88 10.71 6.14
CA PHE A 114 4.22 10.15 7.31
C PHE A 114 4.56 8.66 7.40
N ASP A 115 4.97 8.20 8.59
CA ASP A 115 5.15 6.77 8.82
C ASP A 115 3.81 6.04 8.70
N ASN A 116 3.84 4.80 8.23
CA ASN A 116 2.63 3.97 8.15
C ASN A 116 2.03 3.79 9.56
N PRO A 117 0.73 4.10 9.77
CA PRO A 117 0.05 3.84 11.04
C PRO A 117 -0.03 2.34 11.34
N LEU A 118 0.27 1.95 12.59
CA LEU A 118 0.35 0.54 13.00
C LEU A 118 -0.43 0.27 14.29
N VAL A 119 -1.02 -0.92 14.36
CA VAL A 119 -1.53 -1.54 15.59
C VAL A 119 -0.75 -2.81 15.93
N HIS A 120 -0.70 -3.12 17.22
CA HIS A 120 -0.16 -4.38 17.71
C HIS A 120 -1.30 -5.38 17.88
N ILE A 121 -1.16 -6.55 17.29
CA ILE A 121 -2.11 -7.66 17.42
C ILE A 121 -1.39 -8.91 17.92
N VAL A 122 -2.12 -9.79 18.59
CA VAL A 122 -1.59 -11.09 19.01
C VAL A 122 -2.00 -12.16 17.99
N VAL A 123 -1.02 -12.78 17.35
CA VAL A 123 -1.22 -13.91 16.42
C VAL A 123 -0.45 -15.10 16.98
N SER A 124 -1.15 -16.18 17.30
CA SER A 124 -0.55 -17.39 17.86
C SER A 124 0.34 -17.12 19.08
N LYS A 125 -0.15 -16.31 20.03
CA LYS A 125 0.57 -15.88 21.26
C LYS A 125 1.80 -14.98 21.02
N VAL A 126 2.04 -14.53 19.79
CA VAL A 126 3.15 -13.62 19.45
C VAL A 126 2.58 -12.26 19.05
N ILE A 127 3.16 -11.17 19.58
CA ILE A 127 2.79 -9.81 19.19
C ILE A 127 3.35 -9.53 17.78
N ARG A 128 2.49 -9.05 16.89
CA ARG A 128 2.81 -8.68 15.51
C ARG A 128 2.28 -7.27 15.22
N LYS A 129 2.96 -6.56 14.35
CA LYS A 129 2.49 -5.27 13.83
C LYS A 129 1.60 -5.51 12.60
N ARG A 130 0.55 -4.71 12.48
CA ARG A 130 -0.32 -4.62 11.29
C ARG A 130 -0.61 -3.15 11.01
N LEU A 131 -0.82 -2.85 9.73
CA LEU A 131 -1.31 -1.54 9.33
C LEU A 131 -2.64 -1.24 10.01
N ASP A 132 -2.80 0.00 10.48
CA ASP A 132 -4.06 0.51 10.98
C ASP A 132 -4.85 1.12 9.82
N THR A 133 -5.78 0.33 9.28
CA THR A 133 -6.63 0.73 8.15
C THR A 133 -7.36 2.05 8.42
N LYS A 134 -7.88 2.26 9.63
CA LYS A 134 -8.65 3.45 9.97
C LYS A 134 -7.76 4.69 9.91
N SER A 135 -6.61 4.62 10.57
CA SER A 135 -5.67 5.74 10.62
C SER A 135 -5.08 6.06 9.24
N ILE A 136 -4.87 5.05 8.38
CA ILE A 136 -4.45 5.26 6.98
C ILE A 136 -5.52 6.02 6.19
N ILE A 137 -6.79 5.59 6.25
CA ILE A 137 -7.87 6.27 5.54
C ILE A 137 -8.06 7.70 6.04
N GLN A 138 -7.97 7.92 7.37
CA GLN A 138 -8.03 9.25 7.96
C GLN A 138 -6.87 10.15 7.53
N LEU A 139 -5.65 9.60 7.45
CA LEU A 139 -4.49 10.31 6.94
C LEU A 139 -4.70 10.73 5.49
N LEU A 140 -5.14 9.81 4.63
CA LEU A 140 -5.36 10.07 3.20
C LEU A 140 -6.46 11.12 2.97
N HIS A 141 -7.53 11.11 3.77
CA HIS A 141 -8.56 12.15 3.74
C HIS A 141 -8.05 13.54 4.14
N GLY A 142 -7.03 13.60 4.98
CA GLY A 142 -6.44 14.86 5.46
C GLY A 142 -5.34 15.42 4.54
N LEU A 143 -5.05 14.76 3.41
CA LEU A 143 -4.07 15.26 2.45
C LEU A 143 -4.67 16.36 1.57
N ASP A 144 -3.85 17.35 1.23
CA ASP A 144 -4.22 18.42 0.30
C ASP A 144 -4.19 17.98 -1.17
N ALA A 145 -3.61 16.81 -1.46
CA ALA A 145 -3.53 16.26 -2.81
C ALA A 145 -4.93 15.94 -3.35
N PRO A 146 -5.35 16.51 -4.49
CA PRO A 146 -6.70 16.34 -5.00
C PRO A 146 -6.90 14.93 -5.61
N PRO A 147 -8.16 14.47 -5.76
CA PRO A 147 -8.48 13.29 -6.56
C PRO A 147 -7.86 13.35 -7.96
N GLY A 148 -7.48 12.20 -8.49
CA GLY A 148 -6.71 12.07 -9.73
C GLY A 148 -5.20 12.22 -9.58
N THR A 149 -4.70 12.63 -8.41
CA THR A 149 -3.26 12.57 -8.12
C THR A 149 -2.74 11.14 -8.27
N THR A 150 -1.58 11.01 -8.90
CA THR A 150 -0.95 9.71 -9.10
C THR A 150 -0.18 9.30 -7.84
N ALA A 151 -0.48 8.09 -7.34
CA ALA A 151 0.19 7.46 -6.22
C ALA A 151 1.08 6.30 -6.71
N TYR A 152 2.38 6.51 -6.64
CA TYR A 152 3.40 5.52 -6.98
C TYR A 152 3.64 4.63 -5.76
N ILE A 153 3.33 3.35 -5.89
CA ILE A 153 3.45 2.37 -4.80
C ILE A 153 4.50 1.34 -5.16
N GLU A 154 5.37 0.99 -4.20
CA GLU A 154 6.35 -0.08 -4.44
C GLU A 154 5.61 -1.40 -4.67
N LYS A 155 5.96 -2.08 -5.77
CA LYS A 155 5.39 -3.38 -6.09
C LYS A 155 5.86 -4.41 -5.08
N SER A 156 4.91 -4.87 -4.28
CA SER A 156 5.11 -5.93 -3.30
C SER A 156 5.77 -7.17 -3.90
N SER A 157 6.93 -7.52 -3.36
CA SER A 157 7.71 -8.70 -3.74
C SER A 157 8.16 -9.42 -2.47
N PRO A 158 7.39 -10.39 -1.94
CA PRO A 158 7.75 -11.10 -0.73
C PRO A 158 9.10 -11.82 -0.90
N PHE A 159 9.94 -11.81 0.12
CA PHE A 159 11.28 -12.36 0.00
C PHE A 159 11.24 -13.89 0.00
N PRO A 160 12.06 -14.60 -0.80
CA PRO A 160 12.03 -16.06 -0.85
C PRO A 160 12.29 -16.75 0.50
N THR A 161 13.02 -16.08 1.41
CA THR A 161 13.31 -16.57 2.76
C THR A 161 12.18 -16.30 3.76
N ASP A 162 11.17 -15.52 3.38
CA ASP A 162 10.03 -15.23 4.25
C ASP A 162 9.12 -16.46 4.39
N GLY A 163 8.63 -16.69 5.60
CA GLY A 163 7.60 -17.70 5.83
C GLY A 163 6.24 -17.32 5.23
N LYS A 164 5.32 -18.30 5.14
CA LYS A 164 3.94 -18.12 4.64
C LYS A 164 3.20 -16.93 5.25
N LEU A 165 3.43 -16.67 6.54
CA LEU A 165 2.82 -15.54 7.26
C LEU A 165 3.41 -14.20 6.83
N GLY A 166 4.70 -14.15 6.48
CA GLY A 166 5.35 -12.96 5.92
C GLY A 166 4.74 -12.62 4.56
N TRP A 167 4.64 -13.61 3.67
CA TRP A 167 4.03 -13.45 2.34
C TRP A 167 2.59 -12.95 2.42
N TRP A 168 1.79 -13.53 3.33
CA TRP A 168 0.42 -13.06 3.58
C TRP A 168 0.41 -11.62 4.09
N SER A 169 1.31 -11.27 5.01
CA SER A 169 1.38 -9.93 5.59
C SER A 169 1.74 -8.88 4.54
N THR A 170 2.71 -9.18 3.68
CA THR A 170 3.18 -8.32 2.59
C THR A 170 2.07 -8.11 1.55
N GLY A 171 1.36 -9.18 1.16
CA GLY A 171 0.20 -9.08 0.28
C GLY A 171 -0.99 -8.32 0.91
N PHE A 172 -1.25 -8.52 2.20
CA PHE A 172 -2.28 -7.80 2.94
C PHE A 172 -1.99 -6.29 2.96
N SER A 173 -0.76 -5.89 3.30
CA SER A 173 -0.35 -4.49 3.32
C SER A 173 -0.51 -3.83 1.94
N TYR A 174 -0.05 -4.51 0.89
CA TYR A 174 -0.13 -4.00 -0.47
C TYR A 174 -1.57 -3.81 -0.95
N GLY A 175 -2.44 -4.80 -0.73
CA GLY A 175 -3.86 -4.70 -1.09
C GLY A 175 -4.61 -3.63 -0.29
N LEU A 176 -4.27 -3.46 0.99
CA LEU A 176 -4.86 -2.43 1.85
C LEU A 176 -4.51 -1.03 1.35
N TRP A 177 -3.26 -0.79 0.98
CA TRP A 177 -2.83 0.50 0.42
C TRP A 177 -3.49 0.79 -0.93
N ILE A 178 -3.48 -0.17 -1.86
CA ILE A 178 -4.13 -0.02 -3.17
C ILE A 178 -5.60 0.36 -2.99
N ALA A 179 -6.34 -0.44 -2.22
CA ALA A 179 -7.78 -0.21 -2.04
C ALA A 179 -8.05 1.14 -1.37
N SER A 180 -7.26 1.52 -0.37
CA SER A 180 -7.40 2.82 0.32
C SER A 180 -7.19 3.98 -0.64
N LEU A 181 -6.12 3.95 -1.45
CA LEU A 181 -5.79 4.99 -2.42
C LEU A 181 -6.86 5.13 -3.51
N VAL A 182 -7.23 4.01 -4.15
CA VAL A 182 -8.23 3.99 -5.23
C VAL A 182 -9.60 4.45 -4.71
N SER A 183 -10.00 4.02 -3.50
CA SER A 183 -11.28 4.42 -2.91
C SER A 183 -11.42 5.92 -2.66
N LEU A 184 -10.30 6.63 -2.57
CA LEU A 184 -10.22 8.08 -2.38
C LEU A 184 -9.96 8.84 -3.68
N GLY A 185 -10.01 8.14 -4.82
CA GLY A 185 -9.89 8.74 -6.14
C GLY A 185 -8.46 8.99 -6.60
N PHE A 186 -7.44 8.44 -5.94
CA PHE A 186 -6.07 8.46 -6.44
C PHE A 186 -5.86 7.40 -7.53
N SER A 187 -5.03 7.73 -8.53
CA SER A 187 -4.62 6.79 -9.57
C SER A 187 -3.36 6.07 -9.12
N VAL A 188 -3.41 4.75 -8.94
CA VAL A 188 -2.29 3.99 -8.38
C VAL A 188 -1.42 3.40 -9.48
N VAL A 189 -0.10 3.64 -9.40
CA VAL A 189 0.90 3.11 -10.32
C VAL A 189 1.90 2.25 -9.55
N PRO A 190 1.83 0.91 -9.68
CA PRO A 190 2.85 0.01 -9.13
C PRO A 190 4.22 0.21 -9.79
N VAL A 191 5.26 0.43 -8.99
CA VAL A 191 6.64 0.58 -9.46
C VAL A 191 7.52 -0.51 -8.85
N ALA A 192 8.26 -1.25 -9.66
CA ALA A 192 9.18 -2.25 -9.15
C ALA A 192 10.38 -1.60 -8.45
N SER A 193 10.86 -2.19 -7.35
CA SER A 193 11.94 -1.62 -6.55
C SER A 193 13.22 -1.40 -7.36
N GLN A 194 13.51 -2.32 -8.28
CA GLN A 194 14.66 -2.21 -9.17
C GLN A 194 14.57 -1.01 -10.11
N THR A 195 13.36 -0.61 -10.50
CA THR A 195 13.13 0.48 -11.47
C THR A 195 13.50 1.83 -10.88
N TRP A 196 12.88 2.19 -9.75
CA TRP A 196 13.16 3.48 -9.11
C TRP A 196 14.57 3.51 -8.48
N LYS A 197 15.08 2.38 -7.97
CA LYS A 197 16.46 2.30 -7.47
C LYS A 197 17.48 2.51 -8.60
N ALA A 198 17.24 1.95 -9.79
CA ALA A 198 18.13 2.18 -10.93
C ALA A 198 18.11 3.63 -11.38
N TYR A 199 16.94 4.27 -11.39
CA TYR A 199 16.78 5.67 -11.75
C TYR A 199 17.63 6.62 -10.88
N PHE A 200 17.77 6.33 -9.59
CA PHE A 200 18.63 7.09 -8.67
C PHE A 200 20.04 6.53 -8.47
N GLY A 201 20.46 5.52 -9.26
CA GLY A 201 21.80 4.93 -9.14
C GLY A 201 22.01 4.06 -7.89
N LEU A 202 20.94 3.60 -7.23
CA LEU A 202 20.97 2.85 -5.96
C LEU A 202 21.04 1.32 -6.13
N SER A 203 21.01 0.80 -7.36
CA SER A 203 20.86 -0.65 -7.63
C SER A 203 22.03 -1.53 -7.17
N ARG A 204 23.22 -0.97 -6.95
CA ARG A 204 24.44 -1.72 -6.57
C ARG A 204 24.98 -1.33 -5.19
N SER A 205 24.15 -0.69 -4.38
CA SER A 205 24.54 -0.26 -3.05
C SER A 205 24.79 -1.45 -2.11
N GLU A 206 25.90 -1.42 -1.37
CA GLU A 206 26.16 -2.33 -0.26
C GLU A 206 25.30 -2.00 0.97
N SER A 207 24.85 -0.75 1.08
CA SER A 207 24.06 -0.20 2.17
C SER A 207 22.75 0.45 1.68
N PRO A 208 21.85 -0.29 0.99
CA PRO A 208 20.76 0.28 0.20
C PRO A 208 19.80 1.16 1.04
N LYS A 209 19.65 0.86 2.32
CA LYS A 209 18.83 1.65 3.25
C LYS A 209 19.48 2.97 3.64
N ASP A 210 20.79 3.01 3.82
CA ASP A 210 21.50 4.22 4.19
C ASP A 210 21.63 5.14 2.98
N ASP A 211 21.93 4.57 1.81
CA ASP A 211 22.02 5.29 0.54
C ASP A 211 20.67 5.89 0.12
N SER A 212 19.57 5.18 0.35
CA SER A 212 18.22 5.73 0.13
C SER A 212 17.97 6.96 1.02
N ARG A 213 18.36 6.90 2.31
CA ARG A 213 18.22 8.06 3.23
C ARG A 213 19.09 9.23 2.79
N GLN A 214 20.30 8.97 2.30
CA GLN A 214 21.19 9.99 1.76
C GLN A 214 20.61 10.64 0.50
N ALA A 215 20.21 9.84 -0.50
CA ALA A 215 19.60 10.32 -1.74
C ALA A 215 18.33 11.15 -1.47
N ALA A 216 17.45 10.68 -0.59
CA ALA A 216 16.26 11.43 -0.19
C ALA A 216 16.62 12.74 0.54
N SER A 217 17.68 12.77 1.35
CA SER A 217 18.12 14.00 2.03
C SER A 217 18.74 15.02 1.06
N ILE A 218 19.35 14.55 -0.03
CA ILE A 218 19.85 15.42 -1.11
C ILE A 218 18.69 16.06 -1.88
N LEU A 219 17.67 15.26 -2.25
CA LEU A 219 16.50 15.76 -2.97
C LEU A 219 15.58 16.63 -2.10
N PHE A 220 15.50 16.33 -0.80
CA PHE A 220 14.63 17.02 0.14
C PHE A 220 15.43 17.47 1.38
N PRO A 221 16.25 18.54 1.27
CA PRO A 221 17.12 18.99 2.36
C PRO A 221 16.35 19.34 3.65
N ASP A 222 15.13 19.83 3.53
CA ASP A 222 14.23 20.14 4.64
C ASP A 222 13.77 18.89 5.41
N LYS A 223 13.92 17.69 4.83
CA LYS A 223 13.65 16.40 5.47
C LYS A 223 14.87 15.73 6.10
N ALA A 224 16.07 16.30 6.00
CA ALA A 224 17.30 15.69 6.52
C ALA A 224 17.19 15.25 8.00
N LEU A 225 16.58 16.08 8.86
CA LEU A 225 16.34 15.73 10.26
C LEU A 225 15.37 14.54 10.41
N SER A 226 14.31 14.51 9.59
CA SER A 226 13.34 13.42 9.52
C SER A 226 13.88 12.13 8.91
N LEU A 227 15.11 12.15 8.36
CA LEU A 227 15.80 11.02 7.71
C LEU A 227 17.08 10.57 8.44
N LYS A 228 17.44 11.25 9.53
CA LYS A 228 18.70 11.03 10.28
C LYS A 228 18.90 9.62 10.83
N LEU A 229 17.84 8.93 11.27
CA LEU A 229 17.93 7.63 11.94
C LEU A 229 17.82 6.46 10.96
N LYS A 230 18.51 5.34 11.24
CA LYS A 230 18.44 4.12 10.43
C LYS A 230 17.02 3.61 10.19
N LYS A 231 16.13 3.77 11.18
CA LYS A 231 14.71 3.39 11.06
C LYS A 231 13.90 4.23 10.06
N HIS A 232 14.43 5.36 9.60
CA HIS A 232 13.74 6.26 8.66
C HIS A 232 13.93 5.86 7.19
N HIS A 233 14.41 4.64 6.91
CA HIS A 233 14.57 4.18 5.53
C HIS A 233 13.24 4.13 4.77
N GLY A 234 12.13 3.73 5.41
CA GLY A 234 10.82 3.70 4.75
C GLY A 234 10.32 5.09 4.33
N ARG A 235 10.62 6.13 5.14
CA ARG A 235 10.37 7.53 4.78
C ARG A 235 11.16 7.94 3.54
N ALA A 236 12.42 7.52 3.47
CA ALA A 236 13.27 7.79 2.34
C ALA A 236 12.78 7.08 1.07
N GLU A 237 12.42 5.81 1.15
CA GLU A 237 11.89 5.04 0.01
C GLU A 237 10.59 5.67 -0.50
N ALA A 238 9.65 6.05 0.38
CA ALA A 238 8.43 6.76 -0.01
C ALA A 238 8.70 8.09 -0.74
N LEU A 239 9.62 8.92 -0.21
CA LEU A 239 10.03 10.18 -0.85
C LEU A 239 10.66 9.94 -2.22
N LEU A 240 11.53 8.93 -2.35
CA LEU A 240 12.18 8.57 -3.61
C LEU A 240 11.17 8.03 -4.63
N LEU A 241 10.17 7.25 -4.23
CA LEU A 241 9.09 6.84 -5.13
C LEU A 241 8.30 8.02 -5.68
N ALA A 242 7.95 8.99 -4.81
CA ALA A 242 7.26 10.20 -5.23
C ALA A 242 8.14 11.04 -6.17
N ALA A 243 9.43 11.16 -5.86
CA ALA A 243 10.41 11.86 -6.67
C ALA A 243 10.59 11.22 -8.05
N TYR A 244 10.66 9.89 -8.11
CA TYR A 244 10.70 9.12 -9.36
C TYR A 244 9.47 9.40 -10.21
N GLY A 245 8.28 9.36 -9.60
CA GLY A 245 7.03 9.66 -10.26
C GLY A 245 6.89 11.10 -10.77
N LYS A 246 7.56 12.05 -10.10
CA LYS A 246 7.64 13.46 -10.50
C LYS A 246 8.80 13.74 -11.47
N GLY A 247 9.66 12.77 -11.74
CA GLY A 247 10.83 12.92 -12.61
C GLY A 247 11.94 13.80 -12.05
N LEU A 248 12.09 13.86 -10.72
CA LEU A 248 13.18 14.61 -10.08
C LEU A 248 14.51 13.88 -10.26
N VAL A 249 15.57 14.63 -10.55
CA VAL A 249 16.92 14.08 -10.79
C VAL A 249 17.82 14.43 -9.63
N LEU A 250 18.66 13.48 -9.19
CA LEU A 250 19.72 13.77 -8.22
C LEU A 250 20.74 14.73 -8.85
N PRO A 251 21.16 15.80 -8.15
CA PRO A 251 22.23 16.65 -8.64
C PRO A 251 23.50 15.81 -8.84
N GLN A 252 24.18 16.03 -9.97
CA GLN A 252 25.52 15.49 -10.16
C GLN A 252 26.41 16.15 -9.09
N LEU A 253 26.95 15.34 -8.20
CA LEU A 253 28.05 15.79 -7.36
C LEU A 253 29.25 15.88 -8.30
N ASP A 254 29.55 17.09 -8.77
CA ASP A 254 30.84 17.37 -9.40
C ASP A 254 31.90 17.03 -8.36
N ILE A 255 32.48 15.84 -8.50
CA ILE A 255 33.71 15.51 -7.80
C ILE A 255 34.77 16.31 -8.54
N ASP A 256 35.05 17.52 -8.04
CA ASP A 256 36.32 18.19 -8.32
C ASP A 256 37.42 17.25 -7.83
N VAL A 257 37.91 16.42 -8.75
CA VAL A 257 39.15 15.68 -8.61
C VAL A 257 40.25 16.73 -8.76
N ASP A 258 40.50 17.48 -7.69
CA ASP A 258 41.75 18.23 -7.58
C ASP A 258 42.89 17.22 -7.56
N CYS A 259 43.71 17.28 -8.61
CA CYS A 259 44.91 16.50 -8.87
C CYS A 259 45.95 16.58 -7.76
#